data_AF-A0A532AWG1-F1
#
_entry.id   AF-A0A532AWG1-F1
#
_cell.length_a   1.000
_cell.length_b   1.000
_cell.length_c   1.000
_cell.angle_alpha   90.00
_cell.angle_beta   90.00
_cell.angle_gamma   90.00
#
_symmetry.space_group_name_H-M   'P 1'
#
loop_
_entity.id
_entity.type
_entity.pdbx_description
1 polymer ?
#
loop_
_entity_poly.entity_id
_entity_poly.type
_entity_poly.pdbx_seq_one_letter_code
_entity_poly.pdbx_strand_id
1 'polypeptide(L)'
;FQTTDDLARAAQLVREPLQQHLIKFTQPEERQFFLDGTNRLWPEQARQNLKDDDLSILVPAFVASELTRAFEIGFLLYLPFLIIDIVVANILMTLGMIMVSPVLISIPLKLFLFVAIDGWSRLMHGLILSYG
;
A
#
# COMPACT_ATOMS: atom_id res chain seq x y z
N PHE A 1 -28.71 22.88 0.07
CA PHE A 1 -27.91 22.93 -1.17
C PHE A 1 -28.73 23.56 -2.29
N GLN A 2 -29.00 24.87 -2.23
CA GLN A 2 -29.88 25.54 -3.22
C GLN A 2 -29.13 26.50 -4.16
N THR A 3 -27.83 26.72 -3.99
CA THR A 3 -27.00 27.60 -4.83
C THR A 3 -25.67 26.95 -5.21
N THR A 4 -25.16 27.29 -6.40
CA THR A 4 -23.83 26.87 -6.90
C THR A 4 -22.69 27.28 -5.98
N ASP A 5 -22.86 28.37 -5.23
CA ASP A 5 -21.88 28.89 -4.28
C ASP A 5 -21.78 28.05 -2.99
N ASP A 6 -22.86 27.34 -2.63
CA ASP A 6 -22.83 26.40 -1.50
C ASP A 6 -22.05 25.13 -1.86
N LEU A 7 -22.15 24.68 -3.12
CA LEU A 7 -21.36 23.55 -3.63
C LEU A 7 -19.87 23.89 -3.69
N ALA A 8 -19.52 25.09 -4.14
CA ALA A 8 -18.13 25.55 -4.18
C ALA A 8 -17.51 25.65 -2.77
N ARG A 9 -18.26 26.18 -1.80
CA ARG A 9 -17.83 26.25 -0.39
C ARG A 9 -17.68 24.86 0.25
N ALA A 10 -18.64 23.96 0.01
CA ALA A 10 -18.54 22.59 0.50
C ALA A 10 -17.32 21.85 -0.08
N ALA A 11 -17.03 22.05 -1.37
CA ALA A 11 -15.85 21.48 -2.00
C ALA A 11 -14.53 22.00 -1.38
N GLN A 12 -14.45 23.30 -1.07
CA GLN A 12 -13.28 23.88 -0.39
C GLN A 12 -13.09 23.34 1.02
N LEU A 13 -14.17 23.17 1.79
CA LEU A 13 -14.12 22.63 3.15
C LEU A 13 -13.65 21.17 3.21
N VAL A 14 -13.94 20.37 2.18
CA VAL A 14 -13.47 18.98 2.08
C VAL A 14 -12.05 18.90 1.51
N ARG A 15 -11.65 19.87 0.68
CA ARG A 15 -10.35 19.91 0.03
C ARG A 15 -9.20 19.99 1.04
N GLU A 16 -9.27 20.90 2.01
CA GLU A 16 -8.17 21.11 2.97
C GLU A 16 -7.86 19.87 3.82
N PRO A 17 -8.85 19.20 4.47
CA PRO A 17 -8.59 17.95 5.19
C PRO A 17 -8.08 16.82 4.30
N LEU A 18 -8.58 16.70 3.07
CA LEU A 18 -8.09 15.71 2.11
C LEU A 18 -6.65 15.96 1.72
N GLN A 19 -6.28 17.21 1.39
CA GLN A 19 -4.90 17.57 1.06
C GLN A 19 -3.98 17.26 2.24
N GLN A 20 -4.36 17.61 3.47
CA GLN A 20 -3.57 17.29 4.67
C GLN A 20 -3.40 15.79 4.88
N HIS A 21 -4.46 15.00 4.66
CA HIS A 21 -4.39 13.55 4.74
C HIS A 21 -3.45 12.97 3.68
N LEU A 22 -3.59 13.39 2.42
CA LEU A 22 -2.71 12.95 1.34
C LEU A 22 -1.26 13.32 1.64
N ILE A 23 -0.98 14.55 2.07
CA ILE A 23 0.38 14.98 2.44
C ILE A 23 0.95 14.14 3.58
N LYS A 24 0.15 13.81 4.61
CA LYS A 24 0.58 12.99 5.76
C LYS A 24 1.05 11.59 5.34
N PHE A 25 0.40 10.99 4.34
CA PHE A 25 0.63 9.60 3.92
C PHE A 25 1.40 9.48 2.60
N THR A 26 1.86 10.60 2.02
CA THR A 26 2.65 10.59 0.79
C THR A 26 4.10 10.88 1.09
N GLN A 27 5.01 10.07 0.54
CA GLN A 27 6.44 10.31 0.66
C GLN A 27 6.83 11.61 -0.10
N PRO A 28 7.68 12.49 0.46
CA PRO A 28 8.11 13.72 -0.21
C PRO A 28 8.77 13.47 -1.57
N GLU A 29 9.53 12.37 -1.68
CA GLU A 29 10.22 11.97 -2.91
C GLU A 29 9.24 11.66 -4.04
N GLU A 30 8.11 10.99 -3.74
CA GLU A 30 7.06 10.69 -4.71
C GLU A 30 6.39 11.99 -5.19
N ARG A 31 6.09 12.93 -4.30
CA ARG A 31 5.51 14.23 -4.69
C ARG A 31 6.45 15.00 -5.63
N GLN A 32 7.73 15.03 -5.30
CA GLN A 32 8.74 15.68 -6.13
C GLN A 32 8.89 14.99 -7.48
N PHE A 33 8.90 13.66 -7.52
CA PHE A 33 8.96 12.88 -8.75
C PHE A 33 7.80 13.22 -9.70
N PHE A 34 6.57 13.27 -9.19
CA PHE A 34 5.40 13.63 -10.01
C PHE A 34 5.42 15.10 -10.44
N LEU A 35 5.84 16.01 -9.56
CA LEU A 35 6.01 17.43 -9.90
C LEU A 35 7.03 17.60 -11.04
N ASP A 36 8.19 16.95 -10.94
CA ASP A 36 9.23 16.97 -11.96
C ASP A 36 8.78 16.29 -13.26
N GLY A 37 7.94 15.27 -13.16
CA GLY A 37 7.30 14.62 -14.31
C GLY A 37 6.44 15.57 -15.12
N THR A 38 5.71 16.48 -14.47
CA THR A 38 4.89 17.48 -15.17
C THR A 38 5.73 18.43 -16.02
N ASN A 39 6.97 18.73 -15.62
CA ASN A 39 7.88 19.59 -16.38
C ASN A 39 8.23 19.03 -17.77
N ARG A 40 8.09 17.71 -17.97
CA ARG A 40 8.39 17.05 -19.25
C ARG A 40 7.13 16.79 -20.08
N LEU A 41 6.00 16.58 -19.42
CA LEU A 41 4.79 16.04 -20.05
C LEU A 41 3.71 17.10 -20.30
N TRP A 42 3.71 18.21 -19.55
CA TRP A 42 2.59 19.17 -19.55
C TRP A 42 2.95 20.50 -20.24
N PRO A 43 2.00 21.13 -20.96
CA PRO A 43 2.18 22.46 -21.54
C PRO A 43 2.55 23.51 -20.48
N GLU A 44 3.33 24.55 -20.84
CA GLU A 44 3.76 25.59 -19.87
C GLU A 44 2.58 26.24 -19.14
N GLN A 45 1.48 26.49 -19.85
CA GLN A 45 0.27 27.11 -19.32
C GLN A 45 -0.38 26.28 -18.19
N ALA A 46 -0.32 24.95 -18.29
CA ALA A 46 -0.85 24.03 -17.29
C ALA A 46 0.09 23.86 -16.09
N ARG A 47 1.35 24.31 -16.20
CA ARG A 47 2.37 24.28 -15.14
C ARG A 47 2.43 25.59 -14.34
N GLN A 48 1.89 26.67 -14.88
CA GLN A 48 1.88 27.97 -14.22
C GLN A 48 1.08 27.86 -12.91
N ASN A 49 1.78 28.05 -11.78
CA ASN A 49 1.26 27.95 -10.41
C ASN A 49 1.01 26.51 -9.89
N LEU A 50 1.51 25.47 -10.57
CA LEU A 50 1.43 24.11 -10.05
C LEU A 50 2.35 23.94 -8.84
N LYS A 51 1.83 23.33 -7.78
CA LYS A 51 2.56 23.04 -6.54
C LYS A 51 2.55 21.55 -6.22
N ASP A 52 3.44 21.13 -5.34
CA ASP A 52 3.50 19.74 -4.85
C ASP A 52 2.32 19.37 -3.93
N ASP A 53 1.56 20.37 -3.47
CA ASP A 53 0.33 20.21 -2.68
C ASP A 53 -0.97 20.24 -3.52
N ASP A 54 -0.87 20.38 -4.84
CA ASP A 54 -2.01 20.28 -5.73
C ASP A 54 -2.49 18.83 -5.85
N LEU A 55 -3.81 18.64 -5.87
CA LEU A 55 -4.43 17.30 -5.93
C LEU A 55 -3.99 16.50 -7.17
N SER A 56 -3.68 17.18 -8.27
CA SER A 56 -3.16 16.55 -9.49
C SER A 56 -1.78 15.89 -9.31
N ILE A 57 -0.99 16.34 -8.32
CA ILE A 57 0.29 15.76 -7.94
C ILE A 57 0.14 14.83 -6.74
N LEU A 58 -0.59 15.29 -5.70
CA LEU A 58 -0.77 14.54 -4.46
C LEU A 58 -1.46 13.20 -4.66
N VAL A 59 -2.50 13.12 -5.49
CA VAL A 59 -3.26 11.87 -5.69
C VAL A 59 -2.39 10.77 -6.29
N PRO A 60 -1.70 10.96 -7.44
CA PRO A 60 -0.84 9.89 -7.98
C PRO A 60 0.37 9.59 -7.08
N ALA A 61 0.96 10.60 -6.43
CA ALA A 61 2.07 10.40 -5.50
C ALA A 61 1.66 9.59 -4.26
N PHE A 62 0.48 9.85 -3.71
CA PHE A 62 -0.10 9.08 -2.61
C PHE A 62 -0.30 7.62 -3.01
N VAL A 63 -0.90 7.37 -4.18
CA VAL A 63 -1.11 6.00 -4.67
C VAL A 63 0.22 5.27 -4.83
N ALA A 64 1.25 5.92 -5.37
CA ALA A 64 2.58 5.33 -5.48
C ALA A 64 3.18 4.99 -4.10
N SER A 65 3.09 5.93 -3.15
CA SER A 65 3.58 5.74 -1.78
C SER A 65 2.88 4.57 -1.08
N GLU A 66 1.55 4.49 -1.20
CA GLU A 66 0.75 3.44 -0.59
C GLU A 66 0.92 2.08 -1.26
N LEU A 67 1.17 2.04 -2.58
CA LEU A 67 1.54 0.79 -3.26
C LEU A 67 2.87 0.24 -2.72
N THR A 68 3.89 1.10 -2.58
CA THR A 68 5.18 0.70 -2.00
C THR A 68 5.00 0.15 -0.59
N ARG A 69 4.25 0.86 0.26
CA ARG A 69 3.93 0.42 1.62
C ARG A 69 3.15 -0.90 1.65
N ALA A 70 2.18 -1.08 0.75
CA ALA A 70 1.42 -2.32 0.64
C ALA A 70 2.30 -3.51 0.23
N PHE A 71 3.27 -3.29 -0.67
CA PHE A 71 4.25 -4.31 -1.05
C PHE A 71 5.17 -4.69 0.12
N GLU A 72 5.66 -3.72 0.90
CA GLU A 72 6.46 -3.98 2.09
C GLU A 72 5.70 -4.82 3.13
N ILE A 73 4.45 -4.43 3.42
CA ILE A 73 3.57 -5.19 4.32
C ILE A 73 3.36 -6.60 3.76
N GLY A 74 2.98 -6.73 2.49
CA GLY A 74 2.78 -8.02 1.84
C GLY A 74 4.01 -8.92 1.90
N PHE A 75 5.19 -8.36 1.69
CA PHE A 75 6.47 -9.07 1.80
C PHE A 75 6.72 -9.57 3.22
N LEU A 76 6.57 -8.72 4.23
CA LEU A 76 6.74 -9.10 5.64
C LEU A 76 5.77 -10.20 6.07
N LEU A 77 4.52 -10.15 5.59
CA LEU A 77 3.52 -11.18 5.86
C LEU A 77 3.84 -12.51 5.14
N TYR A 78 4.50 -12.45 3.99
CA TYR A 78 4.87 -13.62 3.22
C TYR A 78 6.07 -14.37 3.81
N LEU A 79 7.02 -13.67 4.44
CA LEU A 79 8.22 -14.25 5.04
C LEU A 79 8.00 -15.49 5.93
N PRO A 80 7.11 -15.49 6.94
CA PRO A 80 6.90 -16.68 7.77
C PRO A 80 6.42 -17.90 6.97
N PHE A 81 5.61 -17.69 5.92
CA PHE A 81 5.14 -18.77 5.07
C PHE A 81 6.23 -19.32 4.15
N LEU A 82 7.11 -18.44 3.65
CA LEU A 82 8.28 -18.84 2.90
C LEU A 82 9.23 -19.70 3.76
N ILE A 83 9.41 -19.35 5.03
CA ILE A 83 10.20 -20.15 5.97
C ILE A 83 9.59 -21.55 6.13
N ILE A 84 8.27 -21.66 6.26
CA ILE A 84 7.58 -22.95 6.32
C ILE A 84 7.87 -23.78 5.06
N ASP A 85 7.79 -23.19 3.87
CA ASP A 85 8.06 -23.91 2.62
C ASP A 85 9.49 -24.48 2.57
N ILE A 86 10.48 -23.66 2.93
CA ILE A 86 11.89 -24.06 2.93
C ILE A 86 12.12 -25.19 3.96
N VAL A 87 11.55 -25.06 5.15
CA VAL A 87 11.69 -26.07 6.21
C VAL A 87 11.04 -27.39 5.80
N VAL A 88 9.80 -27.35 5.28
CA VAL A 88 9.09 -28.56 4.84
C VAL A 88 9.82 -29.25 3.68
N ALA A 89 10.30 -28.48 2.69
CA ALA A 89 11.07 -29.02 1.58
C ALA A 89 12.35 -29.72 2.06
N ASN A 90 13.10 -29.09 2.96
CA ASN A 90 14.32 -29.68 3.53
C ASN A 90 14.03 -30.98 4.30
N ILE A 91 12.99 -31.00 5.13
CA ILE A 91 12.60 -32.20 5.90
C ILE A 91 12.24 -33.35 4.95
N LEU A 92 11.43 -33.10 3.92
CA LEU A 92 11.03 -34.15 2.96
C LEU A 92 12.23 -34.68 2.17
N MET A 93 13.13 -33.79 1.76
CA MET A 93 14.36 -34.17 1.07
C MET A 93 15.25 -35.06 1.96
N THR A 94 15.40 -34.72 3.25
CA THR A 94 16.14 -35.53 4.21
C THR A 94 15.50 -36.90 4.45
N LEU A 95 14.16 -36.98 4.43
CA LEU A 95 13.42 -38.24 4.56
C LEU A 95 13.43 -39.09 3.28
N GLY A 96 14.04 -38.61 2.19
CA GLY A 96 14.08 -39.31 0.90
C GLY A 96 12.75 -39.26 0.12
N MET A 97 11.79 -38.43 0.56
CA MET A 97 10.49 -38.27 -0.09
C MET A 97 10.55 -37.25 -1.23
N ILE A 98 11.14 -37.64 -2.35
CA ILE A 98 11.31 -36.76 -3.53
C ILE A 98 10.01 -36.68 -4.36
N MET A 99 9.16 -37.71 -4.32
CA MET A 99 7.94 -37.78 -5.12
C MET A 99 6.74 -37.05 -4.51
N VAL A 100 6.83 -36.66 -3.23
CA VAL A 100 5.76 -35.89 -2.57
C VAL A 100 6.09 -34.41 -2.73
N SER A 101 5.17 -33.66 -3.33
CA SER A 101 5.31 -32.20 -3.44
C SER A 101 5.32 -31.57 -2.04
N PRO A 102 6.39 -30.83 -1.65
CA PRO A 102 6.44 -30.13 -0.37
C PRO A 102 5.28 -29.15 -0.16
N VAL A 103 4.76 -28.59 -1.26
CA VAL A 103 3.64 -27.65 -1.24
C VAL A 103 2.38 -28.27 -0.64
N LEU A 104 2.10 -29.55 -0.93
CA LEU A 104 0.89 -30.21 -0.42
C LEU A 104 0.90 -30.33 1.11
N ILE A 105 2.09 -30.42 1.70
CA ILE A 105 2.26 -30.48 3.16
C ILE A 105 2.34 -29.07 3.75
N SER A 106 2.98 -28.12 3.06
CA SER A 106 3.14 -26.76 3.59
C SER A 106 1.83 -25.96 3.59
N ILE A 107 0.92 -26.15 2.63
CA ILE A 107 -0.36 -25.42 2.57
C ILE A 107 -1.20 -25.56 3.86
N PRO A 108 -1.55 -26.77 4.35
CA PRO A 108 -2.33 -26.88 5.58
C PRO A 108 -1.58 -26.34 6.80
N LEU A 109 -0.24 -26.46 6.86
CA LEU A 109 0.58 -25.88 7.93
C LEU A 109 0.54 -24.35 7.94
N LYS A 110 0.61 -23.70 6.77
CA LYS A 110 0.50 -22.25 6.64
C LYS A 110 -0.87 -21.75 7.08
N LEU A 111 -1.93 -22.42 6.63
CA LEU A 111 -3.30 -22.07 7.01
C LEU A 111 -3.49 -22.23 8.52
N PHE A 112 -2.98 -23.33 9.09
CA PHE A 112 -3.01 -23.55 10.54
C PHE A 112 -2.26 -22.45 11.28
N LEU A 113 -1.02 -22.11 10.88
CA LEU A 113 -0.26 -21.03 11.51
C LEU A 113 -1.04 -19.71 11.46
N PHE A 114 -1.57 -19.35 10.30
CA PHE A 114 -2.27 -18.08 10.11
C PHE A 114 -3.53 -17.98 10.96
N VAL A 115 -4.30 -19.06 11.08
CA VAL A 115 -5.47 -19.11 11.97
C VAL A 115 -5.07 -19.14 13.44
N ALA A 116 -4.03 -19.91 13.80
CA ALA A 116 -3.57 -20.05 15.19
C ALA A 116 -3.06 -18.74 15.81
N ILE A 117 -2.61 -17.79 14.98
CA ILE A 117 -2.18 -16.46 15.44
C ILE A 117 -3.27 -15.39 15.31
N ASP A 118 -4.50 -15.74 14.94
CA ASP A 118 -5.57 -14.79 14.61
C ASP A 118 -5.14 -13.79 13.51
N GLY A 119 -4.52 -14.29 12.44
CA GLY A 119 -3.87 -13.50 11.41
C GLY A 119 -4.75 -12.37 10.85
N TRP A 120 -6.02 -12.66 10.53
CA TRP A 120 -6.98 -11.66 10.05
C TRP A 120 -7.17 -10.50 11.03
N SER A 121 -7.34 -10.77 12.32
CA SER A 121 -7.55 -9.71 13.32
C SER A 121 -6.29 -8.85 13.46
N ARG A 122 -5.11 -9.45 13.49
CA ARG A 122 -3.83 -8.72 13.57
C ARG A 122 -3.60 -7.83 12.36
N LEU A 123 -3.92 -8.31 11.16
CA LEU A 123 -3.83 -7.53 9.93
C LEU A 123 -4.75 -6.32 9.97
N MET A 124 -6.03 -6.54 10.30
CA MET A 124 -7.00 -5.45 10.35
C MET A 124 -6.66 -4.41 11.43
N HIS A 125 -6.24 -4.86 12.61
CA HIS A 125 -5.77 -3.95 13.66
C HIS A 125 -4.54 -3.16 13.23
N GLY A 126 -3.56 -3.81 12.60
CA GLY A 126 -2.36 -3.15 12.08
C GLY A 126 -2.70 -2.07 11.05
N LEU A 127 -3.61 -2.37 10.12
CA LEU A 127 -4.04 -1.41 9.09
C LEU A 127 -4.81 -0.23 9.69
N ILE A 128 -5.72 -0.47 10.64
CA ILE A 128 -6.46 0.62 11.30
C ILE A 128 -5.49 1.55 12.05
N LEU A 129 -4.56 0.97 12.82
CA LEU A 129 -3.53 1.73 13.54
C LEU A 129 -2.54 2.44 12.61
N SER A 130 -2.42 2.00 11.35
CA SER A 130 -1.49 2.60 10.39
C SER A 130 -2.01 3.88 9.74
N TYR A 131 -3.33 4.13 9.81
CA TYR A 131 -3.99 5.34 9.28
C TYR A 131 -4.69 6.20 10.34
N GLY A 132 -4.95 5.68 11.54
CA GLY A 132 -5.37 6.47 12.70
C GLY A 132 -4.27 7.43 13.14
#